data_AF-A0A0C2FHH0-F1
#
_entry.id   AF-A0A0C2FHH0-F1
#
_cell.length_a   1.000
_cell.length_b   1.000
_cell.length_c   1.000
_cell.angle_alpha   90.00
_cell.angle_beta   90.00
_cell.angle_gamma   90.00
#
_symmetry.space_group_name_H-M   'P 1'
#
loop_
_entity.id
_entity.type
_entity.pdbx_description
1 polymer ?
#
loop_
_entity_poly.entity_id
_entity_poly.type
_entity_poly.pdbx_seq_one_letter_code
_entity_poly.pdbx_strand_id
1 'polypeptide(L)'
;MAVPLVDDAPTKCITVIEKIEVSCNVEYIEFEGRSDGESVKKLIAQMKPKQLILVHGSAQATRHLAQHCYDNNIAQGHIFTPSVGDIVDATVASHIYRILLNDELFESLEFIKVKDADLAWIDAQITARPSEVGVEREDGMEVDQPADAHLSDQHIDKCMLSALSGEAPFRDVVYVNDPKLSEMKQLLLNMGFSAEFSSGVLYIGGVISIRRNEAGRFHIEGC
;
A
#
# COMPACT_ATOMS: atom_id res chain seq x y z
N MET A 1 -8.26 52.40 -40.12
CA MET A 1 -8.56 51.88 -41.47
C MET A 1 -8.35 50.38 -41.39
N ALA A 2 -9.43 49.61 -41.31
CA ALA A 2 -9.35 48.15 -41.16
C ALA A 2 -9.06 47.51 -42.52
N VAL A 3 -8.09 46.59 -42.55
CA VAL A 3 -7.82 45.76 -43.73
C VAL A 3 -8.96 44.74 -43.86
N PRO A 4 -9.72 44.70 -44.97
CA PRO A 4 -10.74 43.69 -45.13
C PRO A 4 -10.07 42.35 -45.45
N LEU A 5 -10.25 41.38 -44.55
CA LEU A 5 -9.95 39.97 -44.78
C LEU A 5 -11.28 39.25 -45.00
N VAL A 6 -11.61 38.94 -46.25
CA VAL A 6 -12.14 37.63 -46.70
C VAL A 6 -11.96 37.60 -48.23
N ASP A 7 -10.97 36.84 -48.72
CA ASP A 7 -10.90 36.47 -50.13
C ASP A 7 -11.67 35.15 -50.27
N ASP A 8 -12.95 35.25 -50.66
CA ASP A 8 -13.92 34.14 -50.75
C ASP A 8 -13.78 33.34 -52.06
N ALA A 9 -12.59 33.41 -52.67
CA ALA A 9 -12.30 32.76 -53.94
C ALA A 9 -12.18 31.23 -53.76
N PRO A 10 -12.74 30.42 -54.66
CA PRO A 10 -12.65 28.97 -54.57
C PRO A 10 -11.20 28.51 -54.72
N THR A 11 -10.70 27.77 -53.72
CA THR A 11 -9.34 27.23 -53.72
C THR A 11 -9.32 25.75 -54.12
N LYS A 12 -8.17 25.29 -54.64
CA LYS A 12 -7.90 23.88 -54.96
C LYS A 12 -6.61 23.45 -54.28
N CYS A 13 -6.64 22.31 -53.59
CA CYS A 13 -5.43 21.71 -53.03
C CYS A 13 -4.57 21.13 -54.16
N ILE A 14 -3.28 21.44 -54.14
CA ILE A 14 -2.27 20.91 -55.08
C ILE A 14 -1.16 20.33 -54.23
N THR A 15 -0.77 19.09 -54.52
CA THR A 15 0.37 18.42 -53.88
C THR A 15 1.48 18.27 -54.90
N VAL A 16 2.69 18.70 -54.55
CA VAL A 16 3.89 18.59 -55.40
C VAL A 16 4.99 17.95 -54.57
N ILE A 17 5.78 17.07 -55.20
CA ILE A 17 6.96 16.46 -54.59
C ILE A 17 8.17 17.11 -55.24
N GLU A 18 8.95 17.87 -54.47
CA GLU A 18 10.19 18.49 -54.93
C GLU A 18 11.38 18.06 -54.07
N LYS A 19 12.57 18.05 -54.67
CA LYS A 19 13.82 17.75 -53.99
C LYS A 19 14.47 19.07 -53.55
N ILE A 20 14.62 19.25 -52.25
CA ILE A 20 15.20 20.46 -51.65
C ILE A 20 16.56 20.12 -51.05
N GLU A 21 17.55 20.99 -51.28
CA GLU A 21 18.86 20.93 -50.61
C GLU A 21 18.78 21.71 -49.28
N VAL A 22 18.96 21.02 -48.15
CA VAL A 22 18.86 21.62 -46.81
C VAL A 22 20.24 22.08 -46.37
N SER A 23 20.51 23.38 -46.50
CA SER A 23 21.78 24.02 -46.15
C SER A 23 21.68 24.82 -44.85
N CYS A 24 21.28 24.16 -43.77
CA CYS A 24 21.22 24.75 -42.43
C CYS A 24 21.72 23.76 -41.37
N ASN A 25 22.07 24.28 -40.19
CA ASN A 25 22.36 23.42 -39.04
C ASN A 25 21.05 22.93 -38.42
N VAL A 26 20.92 21.62 -38.26
CA VAL A 26 19.75 20.99 -37.66
C VAL A 26 20.14 20.48 -36.28
N GLU A 27 19.54 21.06 -35.26
CA GLU A 27 19.75 20.69 -33.86
C GLU A 27 18.41 20.33 -33.24
N TYR A 28 18.41 19.26 -32.44
CA TYR A 28 17.23 18.83 -31.70
C TYR A 28 17.35 19.31 -30.25
N ILE A 29 16.36 20.06 -29.80
CA ILE A 29 16.29 20.56 -28.43
C ILE A 29 14.99 20.05 -27.80
N GLU A 30 15.12 19.28 -26.71
CA GLU A 30 13.99 18.66 -26.01
C GLU A 30 13.25 19.68 -25.13
N PHE A 31 12.03 20.03 -25.52
CA PHE A 31 11.10 20.87 -24.74
C PHE A 31 9.77 20.16 -24.44
N GLU A 32 9.77 18.81 -24.39
CA GLU A 32 8.54 18.02 -24.18
C GLU A 32 8.01 18.04 -22.74
N GLY A 33 8.80 18.52 -21.76
CA GLY A 33 8.36 18.70 -20.37
C GLY A 33 8.03 17.40 -19.64
N ARG A 34 8.56 16.26 -20.09
CA ARG A 34 8.33 14.94 -19.47
C ARG A 34 9.32 14.69 -18.33
N SER A 35 8.89 13.87 -17.37
CA SER A 35 9.80 13.36 -16.35
C SER A 35 10.85 12.46 -16.97
N ASP A 36 12.10 12.69 -16.60
CA ASP A 36 13.23 11.86 -17.01
C ASP A 36 13.18 10.49 -16.30
N GLY A 37 13.98 9.54 -16.81
CA GLY A 37 13.98 8.16 -16.31
C GLY A 37 14.37 8.05 -14.84
N GLU A 38 15.25 8.92 -14.34
CA GLU A 38 15.69 8.89 -12.95
C GLU A 38 14.60 9.41 -12.00
N SER A 39 13.90 10.49 -12.37
CA SER A 39 12.78 11.00 -11.60
C SER A 39 11.62 10.00 -11.54
N VAL A 40 11.30 9.34 -12.66
CA VAL A 40 10.26 8.31 -12.69
C VAL A 40 10.60 7.15 -11.75
N LYS A 41 11.85 6.65 -11.78
CA LYS A 41 12.30 5.59 -10.85
C LYS A 41 12.16 6.00 -9.38
N LYS A 42 12.59 7.22 -9.03
CA LYS A 42 12.49 7.75 -7.66
C LYS A 42 11.03 7.88 -7.21
N LEU A 43 10.16 8.38 -8.09
CA LEU A 43 8.75 8.57 -7.79
C LEU A 43 8.08 7.22 -7.50
N ILE A 44 8.32 6.20 -8.34
CA ILE A 44 7.77 4.85 -8.13
C ILE A 44 8.35 4.24 -6.84
N ALA A 45 9.65 4.40 -6.58
CA ALA A 45 10.30 3.92 -5.36
C ALA A 45 9.70 4.53 -4.08
N GLN A 46 9.30 5.81 -4.12
CA GLN A 46 8.68 6.49 -3.00
C GLN A 46 7.21 6.05 -2.80
N MET A 47 6.47 5.84 -3.88
CA MET A 47 5.07 5.40 -3.79
C MET A 47 4.91 3.96 -3.30
N LYS A 48 5.88 3.07 -3.59
CA LYS A 48 5.82 1.62 -3.27
C LYS A 48 4.48 0.97 -3.65
N PRO A 49 4.11 1.00 -4.94
CA PRO A 49 2.80 0.53 -5.38
C PRO A 49 2.65 -0.99 -5.14
N LYS A 50 1.41 -1.43 -4.84
CA LYS A 50 1.09 -2.87 -4.72
C LYS A 50 1.15 -3.58 -6.06
N GLN A 51 0.71 -2.94 -7.14
CA GLN A 51 0.81 -3.43 -8.52
C GLN A 51 1.21 -2.28 -9.42
N LEU A 52 1.93 -2.58 -10.50
CA LEU A 52 2.44 -1.58 -11.44
C LEU A 52 2.17 -2.03 -12.87
N ILE A 53 1.62 -1.13 -13.70
CA ILE A 53 1.43 -1.36 -15.14
C ILE A 53 2.17 -0.26 -15.88
N LEU A 54 3.12 -0.63 -16.74
CA LEU A 54 3.95 0.28 -17.51
C LEU A 54 3.48 0.31 -18.96
N VAL A 55 3.00 1.48 -19.40
CA VAL A 55 2.45 1.73 -20.74
C VAL A 55 3.13 2.93 -21.40
N HIS A 56 2.80 3.21 -22.67
CA HIS A 56 3.26 4.40 -23.40
C HIS A 56 4.79 4.60 -23.42
N GLY A 57 5.53 3.51 -23.62
CA GLY A 57 6.96 3.51 -23.87
C GLY A 57 7.34 2.46 -24.92
N SER A 58 8.55 2.54 -25.46
CA SER A 58 9.07 1.45 -26.27
C SER A 58 9.15 0.15 -25.45
N ALA A 59 9.03 -1.00 -26.10
CA ALA A 59 9.13 -2.29 -25.41
C ALA A 59 10.45 -2.46 -24.64
N GLN A 60 11.53 -1.81 -25.10
CA GLN A 60 12.80 -1.80 -24.39
C GLN A 60 12.73 -0.92 -23.13
N ALA A 61 12.16 0.28 -23.24
CA ALA A 61 12.07 1.22 -22.12
C ALA A 61 11.17 0.68 -20.99
N THR A 62 10.00 0.12 -21.32
CA THR A 62 9.07 -0.43 -20.31
C THR A 62 9.66 -1.64 -19.60
N ARG A 63 10.32 -2.56 -20.33
CA ARG A 63 11.02 -3.71 -19.73
C ARG A 63 12.18 -3.28 -18.84
N HIS A 64 12.97 -2.29 -19.27
CA HIS A 64 14.08 -1.77 -18.48
C HIS A 64 13.60 -1.17 -17.15
N LEU A 65 12.53 -0.37 -17.19
CA LEU A 65 11.93 0.18 -15.97
C LEU A 65 11.30 -0.90 -15.08
N ALA A 66 10.65 -1.91 -15.67
CA ALA A 66 10.12 -3.05 -14.93
C ALA A 66 11.23 -3.81 -14.21
N GLN A 67 12.33 -4.11 -14.90
CA GLN A 67 13.47 -4.82 -14.34
C GLN A 67 14.10 -4.07 -13.17
N HIS A 68 14.28 -2.76 -13.29
CA HIS A 68 14.73 -1.92 -12.17
C HIS A 68 13.78 -2.02 -10.96
N CYS A 69 12.47 -2.06 -11.19
CA CYS A 69 11.48 -2.19 -10.11
C CYS A 69 11.52 -3.59 -9.45
N TYR A 70 11.82 -4.64 -10.21
CA TYR A 70 12.05 -5.98 -9.69
C TYR A 70 13.34 -6.07 -8.86
N ASP A 71 14.46 -5.61 -9.40
CA ASP A 71 15.78 -5.72 -8.77
C ASP A 71 15.85 -4.98 -7.41
N ASN A 72 15.11 -3.88 -7.30
CA ASN A 72 15.05 -3.05 -6.09
C ASN A 72 13.83 -3.35 -5.21
N ASN A 73 13.04 -4.37 -5.55
CA ASN A 73 11.83 -4.78 -4.83
C ASN A 73 10.88 -3.59 -4.52
N ILE A 74 10.69 -2.72 -5.53
CA ILE A 74 9.94 -1.47 -5.38
C ILE A 74 8.43 -1.72 -5.33
N ALA A 75 7.92 -2.62 -6.17
CA ALA A 75 6.52 -3.00 -6.21
C ALA A 75 6.30 -4.26 -5.38
N GLN A 76 5.25 -4.29 -4.55
CA GLN A 76 4.98 -5.42 -3.65
C GLN A 76 4.35 -6.63 -4.37
N GLY A 77 3.76 -6.40 -5.54
CA GLY A 77 3.06 -7.40 -6.33
C GLY A 77 3.51 -7.40 -7.79
N HIS A 78 2.59 -7.67 -8.71
CA HIS A 78 2.93 -7.86 -10.13
C HIS A 78 3.25 -6.54 -10.86
N ILE A 79 4.26 -6.61 -11.72
CA ILE A 79 4.62 -5.55 -12.66
C ILE A 79 4.29 -6.03 -14.07
N PHE A 80 3.48 -5.26 -14.80
CA PHE A 80 3.03 -5.59 -16.14
C PHE A 80 3.61 -4.62 -17.17
N THR A 81 4.03 -5.14 -18.32
CA THR A 81 4.48 -4.35 -19.49
C THR A 81 3.69 -4.78 -20.74
N PRO A 82 2.37 -4.51 -20.79
CA PRO A 82 1.53 -4.97 -21.89
C PRO A 82 1.87 -4.32 -23.22
N SER A 83 1.66 -5.06 -24.31
CA SER A 83 1.68 -4.55 -25.67
C SER A 83 0.33 -3.95 -26.04
N VAL A 84 0.27 -3.21 -27.16
CA VAL A 84 -0.99 -2.63 -27.65
C VAL A 84 -1.98 -3.76 -27.97
N GLY A 85 -3.12 -3.75 -27.29
CA GLY A 85 -4.19 -4.75 -27.44
C GLY A 85 -4.19 -5.84 -26.38
N ASP A 86 -3.17 -5.92 -25.52
CA ASP A 86 -3.14 -6.88 -24.42
C ASP A 86 -4.13 -6.50 -23.31
N ILE A 87 -4.81 -7.49 -22.75
CA ILE A 87 -5.70 -7.33 -21.59
C ILE A 87 -4.92 -7.72 -20.34
N VAL A 88 -4.86 -6.84 -19.36
CA VAL A 88 -4.22 -7.08 -18.07
C VAL A 88 -5.29 -7.13 -16.98
N ASP A 89 -5.30 -8.21 -16.22
CA ASP A 89 -6.11 -8.28 -15.00
C ASP A 89 -5.43 -7.52 -13.87
N ALA A 90 -5.98 -6.34 -13.56
CA ALA A 90 -5.51 -5.48 -12.47
C ALA A 90 -6.25 -5.73 -11.15
N THR A 91 -7.02 -6.82 -11.06
CA THR A 91 -7.80 -7.11 -9.85
C THR A 91 -6.90 -7.64 -8.76
N VAL A 92 -6.76 -6.88 -7.66
CA VAL A 92 -6.20 -7.39 -6.41
C VAL A 92 -7.35 -7.90 -5.58
N ALA A 93 -7.54 -9.23 -5.54
CA ALA A 93 -8.55 -9.85 -4.68
C ALA A 93 -8.25 -9.50 -3.21
N SER A 94 -8.94 -8.49 -2.69
CA SER A 94 -8.90 -8.12 -1.28
C SER A 94 -10.34 -8.12 -0.78
N HIS A 95 -10.64 -9.07 0.10
CA HIS A 95 -11.92 -9.11 0.80
C HIS A 95 -11.90 -8.03 1.88
N ILE A 96 -12.20 -6.80 1.47
CA ILE A 96 -12.27 -5.66 2.38
C ILE A 96 -13.70 -5.57 2.89
N TYR A 97 -13.87 -5.95 4.15
CA TYR A 97 -15.12 -5.84 4.86
C TYR A 97 -15.04 -4.69 5.85
N ARG A 98 -16.07 -3.84 5.87
CA ARG A 98 -16.21 -2.80 6.87
C ARG A 98 -17.10 -3.32 7.98
N ILE A 99 -16.53 -3.48 9.18
CA ILE A 99 -17.25 -3.91 10.38
C ILE A 99 -17.08 -2.80 11.42
N LEU A 100 -18.17 -2.45 12.12
CA LEU A 100 -18.13 -1.45 13.19
C LEU A 100 -17.59 -2.07 14.48
N LEU A 101 -16.87 -1.30 15.28
CA LEU A 101 -16.44 -1.72 16.61
C LEU A 101 -17.47 -1.24 17.65
N ASN A 102 -17.93 -2.11 18.54
CA ASN A 102 -18.80 -1.72 19.65
C ASN A 102 -18.05 -0.78 20.62
N ASP A 103 -18.72 0.25 21.13
CA ASP A 103 -18.13 1.23 22.05
C ASP A 103 -17.62 0.57 23.34
N GLU A 104 -18.40 -0.35 23.92
CA GLU A 104 -17.99 -1.11 25.11
C GLU A 104 -16.71 -1.91 24.89
N LEU A 105 -16.55 -2.50 23.70
CA LEU A 105 -15.34 -3.25 23.35
C LEU A 105 -14.17 -2.29 23.15
N PHE A 106 -14.39 -1.14 22.50
CA PHE A 106 -13.36 -0.13 22.30
C PHE A 106 -12.83 0.43 23.62
N GLU A 107 -13.70 0.70 24.59
CA GLU A 107 -13.32 1.16 25.93
C GLU A 107 -12.50 0.13 26.72
N SER A 108 -12.70 -1.17 26.46
CA SER A 108 -11.94 -2.24 27.11
C SER A 108 -10.52 -2.43 26.56
N LEU A 109 -10.15 -1.75 25.47
CA LEU A 109 -8.85 -1.93 24.82
C LEU A 109 -7.71 -1.22 25.57
N GLU A 110 -6.66 -1.97 25.87
CA GLU A 110 -5.42 -1.43 26.39
C GLU A 110 -4.49 -1.00 25.24
N PHE A 111 -4.44 0.30 24.98
CA PHE A 111 -3.57 0.87 23.95
C PHE A 111 -2.13 1.05 24.45
N ILE A 112 -1.21 0.47 23.70
CA ILE A 112 0.24 0.61 23.87
C ILE A 112 0.74 1.58 22.80
N LYS A 113 1.33 2.70 23.23
CA LYS A 113 1.91 3.67 22.30
C LYS A 113 3.22 3.14 21.72
N VAL A 114 3.29 3.05 20.40
CA VAL A 114 4.46 2.60 19.64
C VAL A 114 4.80 3.61 18.55
N LYS A 115 5.86 4.40 18.78
CA LYS A 115 6.28 5.51 17.91
C LYS A 115 5.13 6.52 17.70
N ASP A 116 4.60 6.58 16.49
CA ASP A 116 3.57 7.51 16.05
C ASP A 116 2.17 6.87 15.98
N ALA A 117 2.03 5.63 16.47
CA ALA A 117 0.78 4.88 16.46
C ALA A 117 0.48 4.25 17.82
N ASP A 118 -0.81 4.01 18.08
CA ASP A 118 -1.26 3.26 19.24
C ASP A 118 -1.68 1.85 18.80
N LEU A 119 -1.31 0.85 19.59
CA LEU A 119 -1.52 -0.56 19.28
C LEU A 119 -2.34 -1.20 20.39
N ALA A 120 -3.39 -1.92 20.05
CA ALA A 120 -4.15 -2.73 21.00
C ALA A 120 -4.43 -4.10 20.41
N TRP A 121 -4.48 -5.10 21.28
CA TRP A 121 -4.96 -6.43 20.94
C TRP A 121 -6.48 -6.46 21.06
N ILE A 122 -7.16 -6.93 20.02
CA ILE A 122 -8.61 -7.07 20.00
C ILE A 122 -8.95 -8.54 19.83
N ASP A 123 -9.79 -9.09 20.72
CA ASP A 123 -10.53 -10.32 20.49
C ASP A 123 -12.01 -9.98 20.53
N ALA A 124 -12.75 -10.40 19.49
CA ALA A 124 -14.14 -10.01 19.35
C ALA A 124 -14.95 -11.07 18.61
N GLN A 125 -16.25 -11.10 18.88
CA GLN A 125 -17.23 -11.85 18.12
C GLN A 125 -17.96 -10.90 17.16
N ILE A 126 -18.29 -11.39 15.96
CA ILE A 126 -19.15 -10.67 15.02
C ILE A 126 -20.61 -10.86 15.44
N THR A 127 -21.31 -9.76 15.70
CA THR A 127 -22.74 -9.73 16.03
C THR A 127 -23.50 -8.90 15.01
N ALA A 128 -24.81 -9.15 14.87
CA ALA A 128 -25.66 -8.29 14.07
C ALA A 128 -25.94 -6.99 14.85
N ARG A 129 -25.84 -5.85 14.16
CA ARG A 129 -26.18 -4.55 14.68
C ARG A 129 -27.67 -4.58 15.07
N PRO A 130 -28.02 -4.15 16.29
CA PRO A 130 -29.42 -3.91 16.61
C PRO A 130 -29.92 -2.83 15.66
N SER A 131 -30.84 -3.19 14.76
CA SER A 131 -31.56 -2.21 13.94
C SER A 131 -32.18 -1.19 14.91
N GLU A 132 -31.91 0.10 14.70
CA GLU A 132 -32.74 1.15 15.29
C GLU A 132 -34.16 0.92 14.76
N VAL A 133 -35.01 0.32 15.60
CA VAL A 133 -36.45 0.19 15.34
C VAL A 133 -37.05 1.58 15.49
N GLY A 134 -37.56 2.12 14.38
CA GLY A 134 -38.22 3.42 14.27
C GLY A 134 -37.46 4.32 13.29
N VAL A 135 -37.87 4.48 12.03
CA VAL A 135 -39.16 5.03 11.61
C VAL A 135 -39.69 4.24 10.41
N GLU A 136 -40.88 3.67 10.56
CA GLU A 136 -41.68 3.17 9.45
C GLU A 136 -41.95 4.36 8.49
N ARG A 137 -41.39 4.31 7.29
CA ARG A 137 -41.96 5.06 6.17
C ARG A 137 -43.11 4.22 5.64
N GLU A 138 -44.32 4.55 6.06
CA GLU A 138 -45.53 4.17 5.35
C GLU A 138 -45.40 4.68 3.90
N ASP A 139 -45.34 3.76 2.94
CA ASP A 139 -45.96 3.98 1.64
C ASP A 139 -46.28 2.64 0.98
N GLY A 140 -47.48 2.59 0.44
CA GLY A 140 -48.26 1.38 0.21
C GLY A 140 -47.97 0.57 -1.06
N MET A 141 -48.77 -0.49 -1.15
CA MET A 141 -49.05 -1.43 -2.26
C MET A 141 -48.27 -2.75 -2.28
N GLU A 142 -48.94 -3.75 -1.71
CA GLU A 142 -48.76 -5.18 -1.93
C GLU A 142 -48.90 -5.54 -3.42
N VAL A 143 -47.91 -6.26 -3.96
CA VAL A 143 -48.09 -7.11 -5.13
C VAL A 143 -47.52 -8.48 -4.80
N ASP A 144 -48.44 -9.43 -4.76
CA ASP A 144 -48.27 -10.86 -4.51
C ASP A 144 -47.38 -11.52 -5.57
N GLN A 145 -46.25 -12.12 -5.16
CA GLN A 145 -45.44 -13.01 -5.99
C GLN A 145 -44.68 -14.03 -5.13
N PRO A 146 -44.57 -15.29 -5.57
CA PRO A 146 -44.27 -16.42 -4.70
C PRO A 146 -42.80 -16.46 -4.27
N ALA A 147 -42.60 -17.02 -3.08
CA ALA A 147 -41.34 -17.13 -2.37
C ALA A 147 -40.31 -18.02 -3.10
N ASP A 148 -39.49 -17.41 -3.95
CA ASP A 148 -38.13 -17.89 -4.22
C ASP A 148 -37.17 -17.21 -3.26
N ALA A 149 -36.83 -17.92 -2.19
CA ALA A 149 -35.83 -17.52 -1.20
C ALA A 149 -34.42 -17.54 -1.83
N HIS A 150 -34.09 -16.46 -2.54
CA HIS A 150 -32.70 -16.12 -2.82
C HIS A 150 -32.01 -15.67 -1.52
N LEU A 151 -31.40 -16.65 -0.83
CA LEU A 151 -30.44 -16.47 0.26
C LEU A 151 -29.14 -15.85 -0.27
N SER A 152 -29.14 -14.56 -0.61
CA SER A 152 -27.91 -13.87 -1.01
C SER A 152 -28.02 -12.37 -0.81
N ASP A 153 -27.89 -11.93 0.43
CA ASP A 153 -27.09 -10.76 0.82
C ASP A 153 -27.24 -10.53 2.33
N GLN A 154 -26.43 -11.27 3.11
CA GLN A 154 -26.16 -10.88 4.49
C GLN A 154 -25.33 -9.59 4.43
N HIS A 155 -25.98 -8.44 4.55
CA HIS A 155 -25.32 -7.14 4.58
C HIS A 155 -24.30 -7.12 5.73
N ILE A 156 -23.02 -7.28 5.42
CA ILE A 156 -21.90 -7.12 6.37
C ILE A 156 -21.92 -5.71 6.99
N ASP A 157 -22.51 -4.73 6.30
CA ASP A 157 -22.79 -3.39 6.83
C ASP A 157 -23.69 -3.37 8.09
N LYS A 158 -24.37 -4.49 8.40
CA LYS A 158 -25.14 -4.68 9.62
C LYS A 158 -24.39 -5.50 10.66
N CYS A 159 -23.07 -5.69 10.55
CA CYS A 159 -22.27 -6.42 11.53
C CYS A 159 -21.44 -5.47 12.40
N MET A 160 -21.24 -5.85 13.66
CA MET A 160 -20.36 -5.17 14.60
C MET A 160 -19.49 -6.18 15.38
N LEU A 161 -18.33 -5.72 15.84
CA LEU A 161 -17.45 -6.46 16.74
C LEU A 161 -17.87 -6.19 18.18
N SER A 162 -18.22 -7.24 18.91
CA SER A 162 -18.59 -7.19 20.33
C SER A 162 -17.62 -8.02 21.17
N ALA A 163 -17.57 -7.75 22.48
CA ALA A 163 -16.74 -8.50 23.41
C ALA A 163 -17.02 -10.02 23.35
N LEU A 164 -15.95 -10.82 23.49
CA LEU A 164 -16.09 -12.27 23.56
C LEU A 164 -16.91 -12.68 24.78
N SER A 165 -17.79 -13.67 24.61
CA SER A 165 -18.53 -14.28 25.71
C SER A 165 -17.73 -15.36 26.47
N GLY A 166 -16.46 -15.58 26.11
CA GLY A 166 -15.58 -16.62 26.68
C GLY A 166 -14.16 -16.11 26.91
N GLU A 167 -13.27 -17.00 27.39
CA GLU A 167 -11.86 -16.64 27.62
C GLU A 167 -11.15 -16.31 26.31
N ALA A 168 -10.35 -15.24 26.36
CA ALA A 168 -9.51 -14.83 25.23
C ALA A 168 -8.49 -15.93 24.89
N PRO A 169 -8.25 -16.22 23.60
CA PRO A 169 -7.25 -17.19 23.20
C PRO A 169 -5.84 -16.77 23.65
N PHE A 170 -4.98 -17.76 23.91
CA PHE A 170 -3.57 -17.51 24.18
C PHE A 170 -2.91 -16.81 22.98
N ARG A 171 -2.13 -15.75 23.27
CA ARG A 171 -1.41 -14.97 22.25
C ARG A 171 0.08 -15.25 22.35
N ASP A 172 0.71 -15.49 21.21
CA ASP A 172 2.17 -15.47 21.11
C ASP A 172 2.71 -14.05 21.34
N VAL A 173 3.92 -13.97 21.89
CA VAL A 173 4.60 -12.69 22.09
C VAL A 173 4.99 -12.11 20.74
N VAL A 174 4.40 -10.96 20.39
CA VAL A 174 4.76 -10.19 19.19
C VAL A 174 5.68 -9.03 19.59
N TYR A 175 6.88 -9.03 19.03
CA TYR A 175 7.82 -7.91 19.18
C TYR A 175 7.57 -6.88 18.09
N VAL A 176 7.26 -5.65 18.51
CA VAL A 176 7.04 -4.53 17.60
C VAL A 176 8.27 -3.64 17.63
N ASN A 177 8.87 -3.41 16.46
CA ASN A 177 10.19 -2.80 16.23
C ASN A 177 11.39 -3.71 16.49
N ASP A 178 12.55 -3.25 16.04
CA ASP A 178 13.84 -3.87 16.34
C ASP A 178 14.19 -3.65 17.82
N PRO A 179 14.38 -4.71 18.62
CA PRO A 179 14.84 -4.55 19.99
C PRO A 179 16.26 -4.01 19.98
N LYS A 180 16.51 -2.95 20.76
CA LYS A 180 17.83 -2.33 20.84
C LYS A 180 18.62 -2.88 22.01
N LEU A 181 19.81 -3.41 21.73
CA LEU A 181 20.73 -3.88 22.78
C LEU A 181 21.11 -2.76 23.77
N SER A 182 21.07 -1.51 23.34
CA SER A 182 21.33 -0.35 24.22
C SER A 182 20.27 -0.20 25.32
N GLU A 183 19.00 -0.41 24.99
CA GLU A 183 17.89 -0.35 25.94
C GLU A 183 17.93 -1.57 26.87
N MET A 184 18.26 -2.75 26.33
CA MET A 184 18.48 -3.96 27.12
C MET A 184 19.62 -3.80 28.15
N LYS A 185 20.74 -3.17 27.76
CA LYS A 185 21.82 -2.83 28.69
C LYS A 185 21.32 -1.96 29.85
N GLN A 186 20.58 -0.89 29.56
CA GLN A 186 20.05 0.01 30.59
C GLN A 186 19.10 -0.71 31.55
N LEU A 187 18.23 -1.56 31.02
CA LEU A 187 17.31 -2.38 31.82
C LEU A 187 18.06 -3.32 32.76
N LEU A 188 19.10 -4.00 32.26
CA LEU A 188 19.92 -4.92 33.06
C LEU A 188 20.70 -4.20 34.16
N LEU A 189 21.26 -3.01 33.87
CA LEU A 189 21.92 -2.18 34.87
C LEU A 189 20.93 -1.73 35.96
N ASN A 190 19.71 -1.36 35.60
CA ASN A 190 18.67 -0.99 36.56
C ASN A 190 18.21 -2.16 37.45
N MET A 191 18.28 -3.39 36.92
CA MET A 191 18.05 -4.62 37.68
C MET A 191 19.26 -5.06 38.53
N GLY A 192 20.38 -4.33 38.48
CA GLY A 192 21.59 -4.61 39.25
C GLY A 192 22.56 -5.61 38.60
N PHE A 193 22.34 -6.00 37.34
CA PHE A 193 23.28 -6.82 36.58
C PHE A 193 24.38 -5.96 35.95
N SER A 194 25.62 -6.45 35.93
CA SER A 194 26.69 -5.82 35.15
C SER A 194 26.42 -6.05 33.66
N ALA A 195 26.39 -4.98 32.85
CA ALA A 195 26.18 -5.07 31.41
C ALA A 195 27.07 -4.07 30.64
N GLU A 196 27.92 -4.56 29.74
CA GLU A 196 28.91 -3.75 29.03
C GLU A 196 28.94 -4.06 27.53
N PHE A 197 29.19 -3.04 26.71
CA PHE A 197 29.40 -3.23 25.27
C PHE A 197 30.88 -3.33 24.98
N SER A 198 31.27 -4.37 24.25
CA SER A 198 32.61 -4.52 23.70
C SER A 198 32.54 -5.10 22.30
N SER A 199 33.15 -4.41 21.32
CA SER A 199 33.23 -4.84 19.92
C SER A 199 31.89 -5.25 19.29
N GLY A 200 30.81 -4.51 19.57
CA GLY A 200 29.48 -4.80 19.02
C GLY A 200 28.75 -5.97 19.69
N VAL A 201 29.26 -6.47 20.82
CA VAL A 201 28.63 -7.51 21.65
C VAL A 201 28.28 -6.93 23.01
N LEU A 202 27.08 -7.25 23.50
CA LEU A 202 26.64 -6.93 24.86
C LEU A 202 27.00 -8.09 25.79
N TYR A 203 27.90 -7.85 26.74
CA TYR A 203 28.28 -8.81 27.78
C TYR A 203 27.52 -8.54 29.06
N ILE A 204 26.97 -9.58 29.67
CA ILE A 204 26.15 -9.51 30.87
C ILE A 204 26.78 -10.38 31.95
N GLY A 205 27.24 -9.76 33.03
CA GLY A 205 27.79 -10.42 34.22
C GLY A 205 29.02 -11.29 33.98
N GLY A 206 29.66 -11.20 32.80
CA GLY A 206 30.75 -12.09 32.40
C GLY A 206 30.32 -13.54 32.09
N VAL A 207 29.01 -13.81 32.04
CA VAL A 207 28.45 -15.16 31.85
C VAL A 207 27.70 -15.27 30.52
N ILE A 208 27.12 -14.19 30.03
CA ILE A 208 26.30 -14.20 28.81
C ILE A 208 26.81 -13.12 27.85
N SER A 209 26.87 -13.46 26.57
CA SER A 209 27.14 -12.51 25.50
C SER A 209 26.01 -12.51 24.48
N ILE A 210 25.62 -11.31 24.02
CA ILE A 210 24.55 -11.10 23.05
C ILE A 210 25.08 -10.29 21.88
N ARG A 211 24.97 -10.83 20.67
CA ARG A 211 25.38 -10.17 19.42
C ARG A 211 24.21 -10.09 18.44
N ARG A 212 24.06 -8.96 17.74
CA ARG A 212 23.18 -8.85 16.57
C ARG A 212 23.99 -9.14 15.29
N ASN A 213 23.54 -10.08 14.46
CA ASN A 213 24.18 -10.36 13.18
C ASN A 213 23.70 -9.38 12.08
N GLU A 214 24.34 -9.40 10.91
CA GLU A 214 23.99 -8.53 9.76
C GLU A 214 22.56 -8.78 9.24
N ALA A 215 22.02 -9.98 9.46
CA ALA A 215 20.64 -10.34 9.15
C ALA A 215 19.64 -9.89 10.23
N GLY A 216 20.07 -9.13 11.23
CA GLY A 216 19.22 -8.55 12.27
C GLY A 216 18.80 -9.50 13.40
N ARG A 217 19.26 -10.76 13.41
CA ARG A 217 18.97 -11.76 14.45
C ARG A 217 19.95 -11.66 15.62
N PHE A 218 19.44 -11.95 16.82
CA PHE A 218 20.24 -12.02 18.04
C PHE A 218 20.79 -13.43 18.25
N HIS A 219 22.08 -13.52 18.54
CA HIS A 219 22.73 -14.72 19.05
C HIS A 219 23.06 -14.49 20.53
N ILE A 220 22.74 -15.48 21.35
CA ILE A 220 22.98 -15.49 22.79
C ILE A 220 23.87 -16.69 23.08
N GLU A 221 25.03 -16.44 23.66
CA GLU A 221 26.01 -17.46 23.99
C GLU A 221 26.41 -17.34 25.46
N GLY A 222 26.60 -18.48 26.13
CA GLY A 222 27.24 -18.52 27.45
C GLY A 222 28.75 -18.43 27.30
N CYS A 223 29.40 -17.63 28.13
CA CYS A 223 30.85 -17.52 28.21
C CYS A 223 31.46 -18.62 29.08
#